data_AF-A0A4Z0BHI0-F1
#
_entry.id   AF-A0A4Z0BHI0-F1
#
_cell.length_a   1.000
_cell.length_b   1.000
_cell.length_c   1.000
_cell.angle_alpha   90.00
_cell.angle_beta   90.00
_cell.angle_gamma   90.00
#
_symmetry.space_group_name_H-M   'P 1'
#
loop_
_entity.id
_entity.type
_entity.pdbx_description
1 polymer ?
#
loop_
_entity_poly.entity_id
_entity_poly.type
_entity_poly.pdbx_seq_one_letter_code
_entity_poly.pdbx_strand_id
1 'polypeptide(L)'
;MASSDPDSPLLASEPAAEGPVPHLAWKARLLLLFTVLLITGATLYVLYARGVFEPTRTLVLTTDDSEGVVAGMDVTFSGFPIGRVRRVELGASGEVRILVDVAEKDAHWLRTSSVFTLVRGLVGGTAIKAYSGVLTDPPLPDGAERQVLRGDATADIPRVVASAREVMENLSAMTRPEAELRRSLAQVQAATERLNGPRGALGLLFGNDADARKLVQTLERTNALLARTEQLAGKADAQVFGQAGLLAEFRGTAAQLNGLLADTRASLRKIDTVLQEAQGIATNVRGATGELDQLRGEVEGNLRKIDALVDDLNRRWPFARERELKLP
;
A
#
# COMPACT_ATOMS: atom_id res chain seq x y z
N MET A 1 16.27 98.98 57.21
CA MET A 1 16.90 97.77 56.64
C MET A 1 15.98 96.61 56.99
N ALA A 2 14.97 96.29 56.17
CA ALA A 2 15.09 95.62 54.87
C ALA A 2 15.52 94.15 55.03
N SER A 3 14.53 93.25 55.07
CA SER A 3 14.40 92.03 54.23
C SER A 3 13.16 91.27 54.74
N SER A 4 11.99 91.38 54.09
CA SER A 4 11.57 90.63 52.89
C SER A 4 11.48 89.11 53.11
N ASP A 5 10.27 88.67 53.48
CA ASP A 5 9.49 87.49 53.06
C ASP A 5 10.20 86.24 52.45
N PRO A 6 9.64 85.01 52.62
CA PRO A 6 8.19 84.81 52.59
C PRO A 6 7.63 83.83 53.64
N ASP A 7 6.31 83.95 53.83
CA ASP A 7 5.41 82.81 53.91
C ASP A 7 6.10 81.51 53.48
N SER A 8 6.23 80.55 54.38
CA SER A 8 6.52 79.18 53.99
C SER A 8 5.19 78.56 53.56
N PRO A 9 4.82 78.54 52.26
CA PRO A 9 3.59 77.88 51.80
C PRO A 9 3.61 76.37 52.10
N LEU A 10 4.74 75.84 52.55
CA LEU A 10 4.93 74.42 52.86
C LEU A 10 4.10 73.95 54.06
N LEU A 11 3.78 74.81 55.04
CA LEU A 11 2.95 74.42 56.20
C LEU A 11 1.45 74.61 55.97
N ALA A 12 1.06 75.48 55.03
CA ALA A 12 -0.33 75.62 54.60
C ALA A 12 -0.74 74.56 53.54
N SER A 13 0.22 73.76 53.09
CA SER A 13 0.02 72.70 52.11
C SER A 13 -0.20 71.31 52.73
N GLU A 14 -0.09 71.17 54.05
CA GLU A 14 -0.45 69.92 54.73
C GLU A 14 -1.98 69.84 54.85
N PRO A 15 -2.65 68.90 54.17
CA PRO A 15 -4.07 68.70 54.39
C PRO A 15 -4.26 68.33 55.86
N ALA A 16 -5.08 69.13 56.57
CA ALA A 16 -5.45 68.86 57.95
C ALA A 16 -5.88 67.38 58.06
N ALA A 17 -5.24 66.64 58.96
CA ALA A 17 -5.52 65.22 59.16
C ALA A 17 -7.02 65.02 59.39
N GLU A 18 -7.71 64.53 58.35
CA GLU A 18 -9.14 64.26 58.41
C GLU A 18 -9.41 63.35 59.61
N GLY A 19 -10.38 63.75 60.45
CA GLY A 19 -10.69 63.04 61.69
C GLY A 19 -10.96 61.54 61.45
N PRO A 20 -10.77 60.69 62.48
CA PRO A 20 -10.83 59.24 62.33
C PRO A 20 -12.13 58.80 61.67
N VAL A 21 -12.00 58.21 60.48
CA VAL A 21 -13.15 57.79 59.67
C VAL A 21 -13.95 56.74 60.46
N PRO A 22 -15.24 56.99 60.78
CA PRO A 22 -16.04 56.04 61.55
C PRO A 22 -16.16 54.72 60.78
N HIS A 23 -16.00 53.61 61.51
CA HIS A 23 -16.05 52.25 61.00
C HIS A 23 -15.02 51.92 59.89
N LEU A 24 -13.85 52.57 59.88
CA LEU A 24 -12.77 52.31 58.90
C LEU A 24 -12.44 50.81 58.77
N ALA A 25 -12.32 50.09 59.90
CA ALA A 25 -12.03 48.66 59.89
C ALA A 25 -13.13 47.83 59.19
N TRP A 26 -14.40 48.22 59.33
CA TRP A 26 -15.52 47.56 58.65
C TRP A 26 -15.51 47.86 57.15
N LYS A 27 -15.30 49.14 56.77
CA LYS A 27 -15.18 49.56 55.36
C LYS A 27 -14.00 48.87 54.66
N ALA A 28 -12.85 48.76 55.32
CA ALA A 28 -11.68 48.05 54.81
C ALA A 28 -11.94 46.55 54.65
N ARG A 29 -12.60 45.91 55.62
CA ARG A 29 -13.02 44.49 55.50
C ARG A 29 -13.98 44.28 54.34
N LEU A 30 -14.93 45.20 54.14
CA LEU A 30 -15.90 45.15 53.05
C LEU A 30 -15.21 45.34 51.70
N LEU A 31 -14.28 46.29 51.58
CA LEU A 31 -13.46 46.48 50.39
C LEU A 31 -12.63 45.24 50.08
N LEU A 32 -11.95 44.66 51.08
CA LEU A 32 -11.18 43.42 50.90
C LEU A 32 -12.06 42.25 50.47
N LEU A 33 -13.24 42.08 51.08
CA LEU A 33 -14.18 41.03 50.70
C LEU A 33 -14.69 41.24 49.27
N PHE A 34 -14.99 42.49 48.89
CA PHE A 34 -15.37 42.84 47.53
C PHE A 34 -14.24 42.55 46.53
N THR A 35 -12.99 42.91 46.84
CA THR A 35 -11.84 42.60 45.99
C THR A 35 -11.64 41.09 45.84
N VAL A 36 -11.73 40.32 46.92
CA VAL A 36 -11.65 38.85 46.87
C VAL A 36 -12.78 38.27 46.03
N LEU A 37 -14.01 38.77 46.19
CA LEU A 37 -15.16 38.37 45.37
C LEU A 37 -14.92 38.65 43.89
N LEU A 38 -14.36 39.81 43.55
CA LEU A 38 -14.09 40.23 42.19
C LEU A 38 -12.98 39.37 41.54
N ILE A 39 -11.91 39.08 42.28
CA ILE A 39 -10.85 38.16 41.84
C ILE A 39 -11.40 36.74 41.65
N THR A 40 -12.21 36.26 42.59
CA THR A 40 -12.83 34.93 42.51
C THR A 40 -13.79 34.85 41.32
N GLY A 41 -14.63 35.85 41.13
CA GLY A 41 -15.55 35.95 39.99
C GLY A 41 -14.82 36.02 38.65
N ALA A 42 -13.75 36.81 38.55
CA ALA A 42 -12.91 36.88 37.35
C ALA A 42 -12.23 35.53 37.07
N THR A 43 -11.70 34.87 38.10
CA THR A 43 -11.08 33.54 37.99
C THR A 43 -12.08 32.50 37.51
N LEU A 44 -13.27 32.45 38.13
CA LEU A 44 -14.36 31.55 37.73
C LEU A 44 -14.84 31.82 36.30
N TYR A 45 -14.94 33.10 35.92
CA TYR A 45 -15.31 33.47 34.55
C TYR A 45 -14.28 32.99 33.53
N VAL A 46 -12.97 33.14 33.81
CA VAL A 46 -11.90 32.63 32.92
C VAL A 46 -11.94 31.10 32.84
N LEU A 47 -12.16 30.40 33.95
CA LEU A 47 -12.29 28.94 33.97
C LEU A 47 -13.51 28.48 33.14
N TYR A 48 -14.62 29.20 33.26
CA TYR A 48 -15.82 28.96 32.45
C TYR A 48 -15.58 29.24 30.95
N ALA A 49 -14.98 30.38 30.61
CA ALA A 49 -14.66 30.74 29.22
C ALA A 49 -13.67 29.78 28.56
N ARG A 50 -12.78 29.15 29.35
CA ARG A 50 -11.89 28.08 28.89
C ARG A 50 -12.55 26.69 28.82
N GLY A 51 -13.84 26.59 29.12
CA GLY A 51 -14.60 25.34 29.09
C GLY A 51 -14.11 24.31 30.11
N VAL A 52 -13.50 24.73 31.23
CA VAL A 52 -12.98 23.80 32.25
C VAL A 52 -14.09 22.97 32.90
N PHE A 53 -15.33 23.48 32.86
CA PHE A 53 -16.52 22.81 33.39
C PHE A 53 -17.37 22.14 32.30
N GLU A 54 -16.91 22.09 31.05
CA GLU A 54 -17.64 21.37 30.02
C GLU A 54 -17.58 19.86 30.33
N PRO A 55 -18.72 19.14 30.21
CA PRO A 55 -18.71 17.69 30.32
C PRO A 55 -17.82 17.13 29.22
N THR A 56 -16.87 16.28 29.62
CA THR A 56 -15.91 15.64 28.72
C THR A 56 -16.08 14.13 28.78
N ARG A 57 -15.85 13.49 27.63
CA ARG A 57 -15.75 12.05 27.48
C ARG A 57 -14.29 11.66 27.44
N THR A 58 -13.96 10.58 28.12
CA THR A 58 -12.61 10.02 28.14
C THR A 58 -12.40 9.20 26.87
N LEU A 59 -11.30 9.41 26.19
CA LEU A 59 -10.84 8.65 25.03
C LEU A 59 -9.43 8.16 25.34
N VAL A 60 -9.21 6.86 25.20
CA VAL A 60 -7.89 6.27 25.45
C VAL A 60 -7.24 5.96 24.11
N LEU A 61 -6.09 6.57 23.89
CA LEU A 61 -5.31 6.43 22.68
C LEU A 61 -4.07 5.57 22.96
N THR A 62 -3.93 4.44 22.28
CA THR A 62 -2.81 3.50 22.47
C THR A 62 -1.78 3.62 21.35
N THR A 63 -0.50 3.62 21.70
CA THR A 63 0.62 3.72 20.75
C THR A 63 1.86 3.06 21.34
N ASP A 64 2.76 2.57 20.49
CA ASP A 64 4.04 2.00 20.93
C ASP A 64 5.03 3.09 21.37
N ASP A 65 4.79 4.35 20.99
CA ASP A 65 5.65 5.50 21.27
C ASP A 65 4.83 6.79 21.38
N SER A 66 5.16 7.62 22.37
CA SER A 66 4.53 8.90 22.66
C SER A 66 5.50 10.08 22.55
N GLU A 67 6.62 9.92 21.86
CA GLU A 67 7.63 10.97 21.72
C GLU A 67 7.00 12.29 21.21
N GLY A 68 7.10 13.33 22.04
CA GLY A 68 6.54 14.65 21.77
C GLY A 68 5.10 14.86 22.23
N VAL A 69 4.44 13.84 22.80
CA VAL A 69 3.12 13.97 23.44
C VAL A 69 3.26 14.48 24.87
N VAL A 70 2.54 15.54 25.20
CA VAL A 70 2.53 16.20 26.51
C VAL A 70 1.10 16.41 27.01
N ALA A 71 0.93 16.44 28.33
CA ALA A 71 -0.34 16.78 28.94
C ALA A 71 -0.75 18.22 28.57
N GLY A 72 -2.04 18.42 28.32
CA GLY A 72 -2.63 19.67 27.85
C GLY A 72 -2.58 19.87 26.33
N MET A 73 -1.94 18.98 25.56
CA MET A 73 -1.94 19.05 24.10
C MET A 73 -3.34 18.90 23.53
N ASP A 74 -3.68 19.72 22.53
CA ASP A 74 -4.97 19.63 21.85
C ASP A 74 -5.03 18.42 20.89
N VAL A 75 -6.17 17.74 20.92
CA VAL A 75 -6.58 16.78 19.89
C VAL A 75 -7.50 17.50 18.93
N THR A 76 -7.15 17.44 17.64
CA THR A 76 -7.83 18.23 16.60
C THR A 76 -8.61 17.37 15.63
N PHE A 77 -9.77 17.85 15.18
CA PHE A 77 -10.52 17.28 14.07
C PHE A 77 -10.69 18.36 13.01
N SER A 78 -10.23 18.09 11.78
CA SER A 78 -10.24 19.07 10.68
C SER A 78 -9.60 20.43 11.05
N GLY A 79 -8.61 20.43 11.93
CA GLY A 79 -7.91 21.63 12.40
C GLY A 79 -8.57 22.36 13.59
N PHE A 80 -9.74 21.90 14.05
CA PHE A 80 -10.41 22.44 15.24
C PHE A 80 -10.08 21.60 16.48
N PRO A 81 -9.74 22.21 17.63
CA PRO A 81 -9.50 21.49 18.87
C PRO A 81 -10.83 20.92 19.39
N ILE A 82 -10.92 19.60 19.48
CA ILE A 82 -12.10 18.87 19.98
C ILE A 82 -11.89 18.26 21.36
N GLY A 83 -10.63 18.20 21.81
CA GLY A 83 -10.28 17.63 23.10
C GLY A 83 -8.85 17.95 23.50
N ARG A 84 -8.45 17.53 24.70
CA ARG A 84 -7.10 17.73 25.24
C ARG A 84 -6.55 16.47 25.88
N VAL A 85 -5.25 16.25 25.76
CA VAL A 85 -4.54 15.18 26.46
C VAL A 85 -4.56 15.48 27.96
N ARG A 86 -5.22 14.63 28.74
CA ARG A 86 -5.23 14.71 30.20
C ARG A 86 -3.88 14.27 30.77
N ARG A 87 -3.39 13.12 30.35
CA ARG A 87 -2.10 12.54 30.78
C ARG A 87 -1.66 11.41 29.84
N VAL A 88 -0.38 11.06 29.95
CA VAL A 88 0.24 9.94 29.26
C VAL A 88 0.73 8.94 30.30
N GLU A 89 0.38 7.67 30.14
CA GLU A 89 0.69 6.59 31.06
C GLU A 89 1.30 5.41 30.30
N LEU A 90 2.18 4.64 30.94
CA LEU A 90 2.70 3.40 30.38
C LEU A 90 1.78 2.25 30.80
N GLY A 91 1.23 1.55 29.82
CA GLY A 91 0.41 0.36 29.99
C GLY A 91 1.22 -0.83 30.49
N ALA A 92 0.52 -1.84 31.03
CA ALA A 92 1.15 -3.00 31.64
C ALA A 92 1.91 -3.88 30.62
N SER A 93 1.52 -3.87 29.35
CA SER A 93 2.20 -4.59 28.26
C SER A 93 3.31 -3.78 27.59
N GLY A 94 3.61 -2.57 28.08
CA GLY A 94 4.68 -1.71 27.56
C GLY A 94 4.24 -0.74 26.46
N GLU A 95 2.96 -0.74 26.07
CA GLU A 95 2.37 0.28 25.20
C GLU A 95 2.09 1.58 25.95
N VAL A 96 2.16 2.71 25.27
CA VAL A 96 1.78 4.00 25.84
C VAL A 96 0.27 4.23 25.70
N ARG A 97 -0.38 4.61 26.80
CA ARG A 97 -1.79 4.97 26.91
C ARG A 97 -1.91 6.48 27.12
N ILE A 98 -2.41 7.17 26.11
CA ILE A 98 -2.66 8.61 26.13
C ILE A 98 -4.14 8.81 26.47
N LEU A 99 -4.43 9.35 27.65
CA LEU A 99 -5.80 9.66 28.07
C LEU A 99 -6.16 11.06 27.56
N VAL A 100 -7.24 11.14 26.79
CA VAL A 100 -7.75 12.36 26.14
C VAL A 100 -9.14 12.66 26.66
N ASP A 101 -9.39 13.93 26.96
CA ASP A 101 -10.71 14.45 27.30
C ASP A 101 -11.29 15.16 26.08
N VAL A 102 -12.35 14.60 25.51
CA VAL A 102 -13.07 15.14 24.36
C VAL A 102 -14.32 15.85 24.86
N ALA A 103 -14.57 17.09 24.41
CA ALA A 103 -15.76 17.82 24.79
C ALA A 103 -17.02 17.08 24.30
N GLU A 104 -18.03 16.91 25.17
CA GLU A 104 -19.23 16.13 24.81
C GLU A 104 -19.99 16.72 23.62
N LYS A 105 -19.95 18.05 23.47
CA LYS A 105 -20.51 18.76 22.32
C LYS A 105 -19.84 18.36 20.99
N ASP A 106 -18.57 17.99 21.00
CA ASP A 106 -17.77 17.65 19.81
C ASP A 106 -17.59 16.14 19.63
N ALA A 107 -17.93 15.35 20.64
CA ALA A 107 -17.84 13.89 20.60
C ALA A 107 -18.68 13.26 19.47
N HIS A 108 -19.70 13.96 18.95
CA HIS A 108 -20.50 13.49 17.82
C HIS A 108 -19.72 13.44 16.49
N TRP A 109 -18.59 14.13 16.36
CA TRP A 109 -17.72 14.03 15.18
C TRP A 109 -16.88 12.74 15.18
N LEU A 110 -16.64 12.18 16.37
CA LEU A 110 -15.89 10.95 16.56
C LEU A 110 -16.81 9.75 16.40
N ARG A 111 -16.38 8.84 15.52
CA ARG A 111 -17.07 7.59 15.18
C ARG A 111 -16.23 6.40 15.55
N THR A 112 -16.86 5.23 15.62
CA THR A 112 -16.14 3.96 15.80
C THR A 112 -15.11 3.71 14.70
N SER A 113 -15.36 4.17 13.47
CA SER A 113 -14.43 4.12 12.34
C SER A 113 -13.44 5.29 12.30
N SER A 114 -13.42 6.16 13.31
CA SER A 114 -12.44 7.25 13.37
C SER A 114 -11.02 6.72 13.57
N VAL A 115 -10.10 7.34 12.84
CA VAL A 115 -8.67 7.07 12.85
C VAL A 115 -7.96 8.24 13.50
N PHE A 116 -7.07 7.95 14.43
CA PHE A 116 -6.27 8.94 15.12
C PHE A 116 -4.85 8.85 14.61
N THR A 117 -4.25 9.97 14.26
CA THR A 117 -2.87 10.02 13.82
C THR A 117 -2.05 10.98 14.66
N LEU A 118 -0.83 10.54 14.99
CA LEU A 118 0.18 11.38 15.61
C LEU A 118 1.06 11.96 14.49
N VAL A 119 0.99 13.27 14.27
CA VAL A 119 1.73 13.94 13.21
C VAL A 119 2.81 14.81 13.83
N ARG A 120 4.05 14.61 13.39
CA ARG A 120 5.21 15.45 13.75
C ARG A 120 5.44 16.47 12.63
N GLY A 121 5.36 17.75 12.96
CA GLY A 121 5.71 18.81 12.01
C GLY A 121 7.22 18.92 11.82
N LEU A 122 7.68 19.24 10.61
CA LEU A 122 9.10 19.54 10.33
C LEU A 122 9.56 20.80 11.08
N VAL A 123 8.65 21.77 11.22
CA VAL A 123 8.84 23.02 11.97
C VAL A 123 7.63 23.17 12.89
N GLY A 124 7.69 22.53 14.06
CA GLY A 124 6.58 22.56 15.03
C GLY A 124 6.61 21.38 16.01
N GLY A 125 5.71 21.44 16.99
CA GLY A 125 5.49 20.34 17.94
C GLY A 125 4.74 19.16 17.32
N THR A 126 4.51 18.14 18.13
CA THR A 126 3.68 16.99 17.75
C THR A 126 2.21 17.35 17.95
N ALA A 127 1.34 16.89 17.05
CA ALA A 127 -0.10 17.11 17.13
C ALA A 127 -0.87 15.81 16.90
N ILE A 128 -1.95 15.62 17.65
CA ILE A 128 -2.87 14.48 17.47
C ILE A 128 -4.03 14.96 16.59
N LYS A 129 -4.28 14.23 15.50
CA LYS A 129 -5.34 14.51 14.55
C LYS A 129 -6.32 13.35 14.51
N ALA A 130 -7.60 13.65 14.62
CA ALA A 130 -8.70 12.71 14.44
C ALA A 130 -9.28 12.88 13.04
N TYR A 131 -9.52 11.75 12.38
CA TYR A 131 -10.15 11.67 11.06
C TYR A 131 -11.35 10.73 11.14
N SER A 132 -12.48 11.15 10.60
CA SER A 132 -13.68 10.33 10.53
C SER A 132 -14.10 10.25 9.06
N GLY A 133 -13.98 9.07 8.46
CA GLY A 133 -14.31 8.87 7.04
C GLY A 133 -15.81 8.67 6.79
N VAL A 134 -16.52 8.11 7.77
CA VAL A 134 -17.92 7.72 7.64
C VAL A 134 -18.71 8.31 8.82
N LEU A 135 -19.30 9.48 8.62
CA LEU A 135 -20.04 10.19 9.68
C LEU A 135 -21.38 9.52 10.03
N THR A 136 -21.84 8.55 9.24
CA THR A 136 -23.05 7.76 9.48
C THR A 136 -22.86 6.62 10.49
N ASP A 137 -21.61 6.32 10.83
CA ASP A 137 -21.31 5.26 11.80
C ASP A 137 -21.73 5.65 13.22
N PRO A 138 -21.84 4.68 14.14
CA PRO A 138 -22.15 4.96 15.53
C PRO A 138 -21.14 5.94 16.17
N PRO A 139 -21.60 6.84 17.06
CA PRO A 139 -20.72 7.71 17.81
C PRO A 139 -19.75 6.88 18.66
N LEU A 140 -18.54 7.39 18.85
CA LEU A 140 -17.54 6.73 19.69
C LEU A 140 -18.02 6.67 21.15
N PRO A 141 -18.01 5.49 21.80
CA PRO A 141 -18.43 5.35 23.18
C PRO A 141 -17.44 6.04 24.13
N ASP A 142 -17.93 6.43 25.31
CA ASP A 142 -17.07 6.97 26.36
C ASP A 142 -16.10 5.89 26.88
N GLY A 143 -14.85 6.26 27.08
CA GLY A 143 -13.76 5.37 27.47
C GLY A 143 -13.24 4.45 26.36
N ALA A 144 -13.61 4.68 25.09
CA ALA A 144 -13.15 3.85 23.99
C ALA A 144 -11.62 3.83 23.88
N GLU A 145 -11.05 2.65 23.59
CA GLU A 145 -9.62 2.50 23.28
C GLU A 145 -9.42 2.52 21.77
N ARG A 146 -8.51 3.36 21.27
CA ARG A 146 -8.18 3.49 19.84
C ARG A 146 -6.68 3.53 19.62
N GLN A 147 -6.21 2.77 18.66
CA GLN A 147 -4.81 2.81 18.26
C GLN A 147 -4.52 4.14 17.52
N VAL A 148 -3.42 4.78 17.88
CA VAL A 148 -2.91 5.95 17.18
C VAL A 148 -1.93 5.49 16.12
N LEU A 149 -2.22 5.85 14.87
CA LEU A 149 -1.31 5.61 13.77
C LEU A 149 -0.27 6.72 13.72
N ARG A 150 0.98 6.37 13.46
CA ARG A 150 2.03 7.37 13.28
C ARG A 150 1.89 7.97 11.88
N GLY A 151 1.51 9.24 11.81
CA GLY A 151 1.50 10.03 10.57
C GLY A 151 2.87 10.63 10.30
N ASP A 152 3.93 9.83 10.43
CA ASP A 152 5.30 10.28 10.27
C ASP A 152 5.83 9.80 8.91
N ALA A 153 5.66 10.64 7.89
CA ALA A 153 6.22 10.41 6.56
C ALA A 153 7.76 10.21 6.60
N THR A 154 8.42 10.61 7.69
CA THR A 154 9.86 10.47 7.91
C THR A 154 10.27 9.06 8.35
N ALA A 155 9.36 8.28 8.95
CA ALA A 155 9.63 6.91 9.38
C ALA A 155 9.77 5.93 8.19
N ASP A 156 9.16 6.25 7.05
CA ASP A 156 9.23 5.43 5.84
C ASP A 156 10.40 5.79 4.92
N ILE A 157 11.04 6.95 5.10
CA ILE A 157 12.18 7.39 4.26
C ILE A 157 13.35 6.39 4.31
N PRO A 158 13.80 5.88 5.48
CA PRO A 158 14.87 4.89 5.52
C PRO A 158 14.51 3.61 4.76
N ARG A 159 13.24 3.21 4.80
CA ARG A 159 12.73 2.02 4.12
C ARG A 159 12.69 2.21 2.61
N VAL A 160 12.26 3.39 2.14
CA VAL A 160 12.29 3.77 0.72
C VAL A 160 13.72 3.86 0.20
N VAL A 161 14.66 4.40 0.98
CA VAL A 161 16.09 4.46 0.60
C VAL A 161 16.69 3.06 0.52
N ALA A 162 16.33 2.15 1.43
CA ALA A 162 16.75 0.75 1.37
C ALA A 162 16.22 0.03 0.12
N SER A 163 14.93 0.17 -0.19
CA SER A 163 14.34 -0.39 -1.41
C SER A 163 14.91 0.23 -2.68
N ALA A 164 15.20 1.53 -2.69
CA ALA A 164 15.85 2.20 -3.82
C ALA A 164 17.28 1.67 -4.04
N ARG A 165 18.04 1.44 -2.96
CA ARG A 165 19.37 0.81 -3.05
C ARG A 165 19.30 -0.61 -3.60
N GLU A 166 18.34 -1.41 -3.16
CA GLU A 166 18.14 -2.78 -3.64
C GLU A 166 17.80 -2.82 -5.14
N VAL A 167 16.92 -1.93 -5.61
CA VAL A 167 16.60 -1.79 -7.04
C VAL A 167 17.83 -1.35 -7.84
N MET A 168 18.60 -0.38 -7.32
CA MET A 168 19.83 0.08 -7.97
C MET A 168 20.90 -1.00 -8.00
N GLU A 169 21.00 -1.83 -6.96
CA GLU A 169 21.94 -2.95 -6.89
C GLU A 169 21.56 -4.05 -7.88
N ASN A 170 20.28 -4.44 -7.93
CA ASN A 170 19.74 -5.38 -8.92
C ASN A 170 19.90 -4.87 -10.36
N LEU A 171 19.63 -3.59 -10.60
CA LEU A 171 19.82 -2.97 -11.91
C LEU A 171 21.31 -2.91 -12.28
N SER A 172 22.20 -2.61 -11.33
CA SER A 172 23.65 -2.65 -11.54
C SER A 172 24.12 -4.07 -11.87
N ALA A 173 23.56 -5.10 -11.21
CA ALA A 173 23.89 -6.49 -11.48
C ALA A 173 23.46 -6.92 -12.89
N MET A 174 22.31 -6.44 -13.38
CA MET A 174 21.82 -6.70 -14.73
C MET A 174 22.54 -5.90 -15.83
N THR A 175 23.15 -4.77 -15.49
CA THR A 175 23.82 -3.86 -16.45
C THR A 175 25.35 -3.97 -16.45
N ARG A 176 25.93 -4.80 -15.56
CA ARG A 176 27.37 -5.08 -15.54
C ARG A 176 27.87 -5.60 -16.91
N PRO A 177 29.13 -5.33 -17.27
CA PRO A 177 29.72 -5.78 -18.54
C PRO A 177 29.64 -7.31 -18.74
N GLU A 178 29.66 -8.08 -17.65
CA GLU A 178 29.55 -9.55 -17.62
C GLU A 178 28.11 -10.08 -17.52
N ALA A 179 27.09 -9.20 -17.58
CA ALA A 179 25.71 -9.61 -17.37
C ALA A 179 25.18 -10.54 -18.48
N GLU A 180 24.40 -11.54 -18.06
CA GLU A 180 23.75 -12.53 -18.94
C GLU A 180 22.93 -11.88 -20.06
N LEU A 181 22.34 -10.70 -19.80
CA LEU A 181 21.57 -9.93 -20.77
C LEU A 181 22.42 -9.44 -21.95
N ARG A 182 23.68 -9.05 -21.69
CA ARG A 182 24.59 -8.62 -22.76
C ARG A 182 25.06 -9.82 -23.58
N ARG A 183 25.19 -10.98 -22.92
CA ARG A 183 25.49 -12.26 -23.58
C ARG A 183 24.33 -12.71 -24.48
N SER A 184 23.09 -12.55 -24.03
CA SER A 184 21.91 -12.87 -24.85
C SER A 184 21.76 -11.88 -26.01
N LEU A 185 21.95 -10.58 -25.78
CA LEU A 185 21.95 -9.57 -26.85
C LEU A 185 23.06 -9.80 -27.88
N ALA A 186 24.27 -10.18 -27.46
CA ALA A 186 25.36 -10.53 -28.38
C ALA A 186 25.03 -11.79 -29.21
N GLN A 187 24.38 -12.79 -28.62
CA GLN A 187 23.94 -13.99 -29.35
C GLN A 187 22.82 -13.66 -30.36
N VAL A 188 21.87 -12.81 -29.99
CA VAL A 188 20.81 -12.34 -30.90
C VAL A 188 21.40 -11.52 -32.04
N GLN A 189 22.36 -10.64 -31.76
CA GLN A 189 23.05 -9.88 -32.80
C GLN A 189 23.83 -10.79 -33.76
N ALA A 190 24.58 -11.76 -33.23
CA ALA A 190 25.28 -12.74 -34.06
C ALA A 190 24.34 -13.62 -34.90
N ALA A 191 23.16 -13.97 -34.37
CA ALA A 191 22.12 -14.68 -35.13
C ALA A 191 21.53 -13.79 -36.23
N THR A 192 21.31 -12.51 -35.95
CA THR A 192 20.77 -11.52 -36.89
C THR A 192 21.75 -11.20 -38.02
N GLU A 193 23.04 -11.09 -37.72
CA GLU A 193 24.10 -10.91 -38.73
C GLU A 193 24.20 -12.13 -39.66
N ARG A 194 24.08 -13.34 -39.12
CA ARG A 194 24.04 -14.58 -39.93
C ARG A 194 22.79 -14.64 -40.81
N LEU A 195 21.65 -14.13 -40.33
CA LEU A 195 20.41 -14.01 -41.10
C LEU A 195 20.49 -12.98 -42.22
N ASN A 196 21.18 -11.87 -42.01
CA ASN A 196 21.33 -10.80 -43.00
C ASN A 196 22.49 -11.06 -43.98
N GLY A 197 23.29 -12.09 -43.77
CA GLY A 197 24.39 -12.47 -44.66
C GLY A 197 23.92 -13.04 -46.01
N PRO A 198 24.83 -13.17 -47.00
CA PRO A 198 24.52 -13.54 -48.38
C PRO A 198 23.88 -14.94 -48.57
N ARG A 199 23.77 -15.75 -47.50
CA ARG A 199 23.10 -17.06 -47.51
C ARG A 199 21.81 -17.11 -46.69
N GLY A 200 21.39 -15.99 -46.08
CA GLY A 200 20.11 -15.86 -45.39
C GLY A 200 19.86 -16.91 -44.30
N ALA A 201 18.59 -17.26 -44.10
CA ALA A 201 18.13 -18.28 -43.15
C ALA A 201 18.78 -19.67 -43.34
N LEU A 202 19.35 -19.97 -44.51
CA LEU A 202 20.08 -21.21 -44.75
C LEU A 202 21.38 -21.27 -43.91
N GLY A 203 22.01 -20.12 -43.64
CA GLY A 203 23.19 -20.05 -42.77
C GLY A 203 22.91 -20.44 -41.31
N LEU A 204 21.70 -20.21 -40.81
CA LEU A 204 21.28 -20.60 -39.47
C LEU A 204 20.92 -22.10 -39.36
N LEU A 205 20.33 -22.67 -40.40
CA LEU A 205 19.88 -24.06 -40.41
C LEU A 205 21.04 -25.06 -40.61
N PHE A 206 22.06 -24.68 -41.37
CA PHE A 206 23.14 -25.59 -41.74
C PHE A 206 24.43 -25.38 -40.95
N GLY A 207 24.55 -24.27 -40.21
CA GLY A 207 25.60 -24.01 -39.20
C GLY A 207 27.05 -23.90 -39.71
N ASN A 208 27.40 -24.53 -40.84
CA ASN A 208 28.74 -24.54 -41.41
C ASN A 208 28.74 -24.58 -42.96
N ASP A 209 29.84 -24.13 -43.54
CA ASP A 209 30.05 -24.08 -45.00
C ASP A 209 30.26 -25.46 -45.65
N ALA A 210 30.67 -26.46 -44.86
CA ALA A 210 30.99 -27.80 -45.35
C ALA A 210 29.72 -28.59 -45.73
N ASP A 211 28.66 -28.45 -44.94
CA ASP A 211 27.40 -29.17 -45.14
C ASP A 211 26.58 -28.56 -46.27
N ALA A 212 26.65 -27.23 -46.46
CA ALA A 212 26.10 -26.57 -47.64
C ALA A 212 26.76 -27.10 -48.95
N ARG A 213 28.08 -27.33 -48.95
CA ARG A 213 28.79 -27.92 -50.10
C ARG A 213 28.43 -29.37 -50.35
N LYS A 214 28.25 -30.18 -49.30
CA LYS A 214 27.78 -31.58 -49.42
C LYS A 214 26.38 -31.63 -50.02
N LEU A 215 25.52 -30.66 -49.71
CA LEU A 215 24.17 -30.57 -50.26
C LEU A 215 24.17 -30.22 -51.74
N VAL A 216 25.02 -29.29 -52.18
CA VAL A 216 25.22 -29.01 -53.61
C VAL A 216 25.72 -30.26 -54.33
N GLN A 217 26.71 -30.97 -53.77
CA GLN A 217 27.17 -32.25 -54.34
C GLN A 217 26.09 -33.34 -54.34
N THR A 218 25.23 -33.36 -53.32
CA THR A 218 24.12 -34.31 -53.24
C THR A 218 23.06 -33.96 -54.28
N LEU A 219 22.74 -32.68 -54.48
CA LEU A 219 21.83 -32.21 -55.53
C LEU A 219 22.38 -32.50 -56.92
N GLU A 220 23.68 -32.30 -57.15
CA GLU A 220 24.35 -32.67 -58.41
C GLU A 220 24.28 -34.19 -58.66
N ARG A 221 24.52 -35.00 -57.63
CA ARG A 221 24.39 -36.46 -57.70
C ARG A 221 22.94 -36.89 -57.95
N THR A 222 21.96 -36.25 -57.32
CA THR A 222 20.54 -36.51 -57.53
C THR A 222 20.11 -36.10 -58.93
N ASN A 223 20.57 -34.96 -59.45
CA ASN A 223 20.33 -34.55 -60.83
C ASN A 223 20.95 -35.52 -61.84
N ALA A 224 22.17 -35.99 -61.59
CA ALA A 224 22.81 -37.01 -62.42
C ALA A 224 22.08 -38.37 -62.34
N LEU A 225 21.51 -38.70 -61.18
CA LEU A 225 20.68 -39.88 -61.00
C LEU A 225 19.34 -39.73 -61.74
N LEU A 226 18.71 -38.56 -61.68
CA LEU A 226 17.48 -38.24 -62.40
C LEU A 226 17.72 -38.37 -63.91
N ALA A 227 18.81 -37.79 -64.42
CA ALA A 227 19.18 -37.90 -65.83
C ALA A 227 19.42 -39.37 -66.25
N ARG A 228 20.06 -40.18 -65.39
CA ARG A 228 20.21 -41.63 -65.63
C ARG A 228 18.88 -42.37 -65.58
N THR A 229 17.96 -41.93 -64.71
CA THR A 229 16.63 -42.52 -64.57
C THR A 229 15.75 -42.16 -65.76
N GLU A 230 15.83 -40.95 -66.31
CA GLU A 230 15.23 -40.55 -67.58
C GLU A 230 15.79 -41.36 -68.75
N GLN A 231 17.12 -41.61 -68.74
CA GLN A 231 17.76 -42.46 -69.74
C GLN A 231 17.34 -43.94 -69.62
N LEU A 232 17.10 -44.41 -68.39
CA LEU A 232 16.57 -45.74 -68.11
C LEU A 232 15.09 -45.84 -68.46
N ALA A 233 14.29 -44.80 -68.21
CA ALA A 233 12.89 -44.72 -68.59
C ALA A 233 12.73 -44.70 -70.12
N GLY A 234 13.60 -43.97 -70.84
CA GLY A 234 13.66 -44.00 -72.30
C GLY A 234 14.11 -45.36 -72.87
N LYS A 235 14.88 -46.15 -72.12
CA LYS A 235 15.24 -47.54 -72.49
C LYS A 235 14.20 -48.57 -72.05
N ALA A 236 13.50 -48.31 -70.96
CA ALA A 236 12.37 -49.10 -70.50
C ALA A 236 11.18 -48.97 -71.46
N ASP A 237 10.98 -47.80 -72.08
CA ASP A 237 9.96 -47.62 -73.12
C ASP A 237 10.22 -48.54 -74.33
N ALA A 238 11.48 -48.88 -74.63
CA ALA A 238 11.84 -49.87 -75.64
C ALA A 238 11.73 -51.34 -75.18
N GLN A 239 11.69 -51.60 -73.87
CA GLN A 239 11.64 -52.95 -73.29
C GLN A 239 10.27 -53.33 -72.68
N VAL A 240 9.39 -52.36 -72.42
CA VAL A 240 8.07 -52.52 -71.79
C VAL A 240 6.95 -52.77 -72.83
N PHE A 241 7.23 -52.67 -74.13
CA PHE A 241 6.35 -53.22 -75.19
C PHE A 241 6.57 -54.72 -75.49
N GLY A 242 7.42 -55.40 -74.71
CA GLY A 242 7.51 -56.87 -74.71
C GLY A 242 6.35 -57.49 -73.93
N GLN A 243 5.55 -58.31 -74.60
CA GLN A 243 4.38 -58.97 -74.03
C GLN A 243 4.69 -59.68 -72.70
N ALA A 244 3.88 -59.32 -71.69
CA ALA A 244 3.75 -59.93 -70.36
C ALA A 244 4.61 -59.35 -69.22
N GLY A 245 4.06 -58.36 -68.51
CA GLY A 245 4.47 -58.17 -67.11
C GLY A 245 4.07 -56.87 -66.41
N LEU A 246 2.78 -56.54 -66.28
CA LEU A 246 2.35 -55.39 -65.45
C LEU A 246 0.97 -55.62 -64.79
N LEU A 247 0.82 -56.71 -64.03
CA LEU A 247 -0.41 -56.99 -63.23
C LEU A 247 -0.16 -57.06 -61.71
N ALA A 248 1.09 -57.02 -61.26
CA ALA A 248 1.45 -57.05 -59.83
C ALA A 248 1.71 -55.64 -59.24
N GLU A 249 2.27 -54.72 -60.02
CA GLU A 249 2.73 -53.41 -59.53
C GLU A 249 1.61 -52.38 -59.34
N PHE A 250 0.49 -52.54 -60.06
CA PHE A 250 -0.72 -51.71 -59.90
C PHE A 250 -1.47 -51.97 -58.57
N ARG A 251 -1.28 -53.12 -57.93
CA ARG A 251 -1.92 -53.42 -56.63
C ARG A 251 -1.16 -52.81 -55.45
N GLY A 252 0.16 -52.67 -55.54
CA GLY A 252 1.00 -52.07 -54.50
C GLY A 252 0.82 -50.55 -54.38
N THR A 253 0.74 -49.86 -55.52
CA THR A 253 0.54 -48.41 -55.59
C THR A 253 -0.86 -47.99 -55.13
N ALA A 254 -1.91 -48.77 -55.45
CA ALA A 254 -3.25 -48.51 -54.93
C ALA A 254 -3.35 -48.71 -53.40
N ALA A 255 -2.63 -49.69 -52.84
CA ALA A 255 -2.58 -49.93 -51.40
C ALA A 255 -1.81 -48.81 -50.65
N GLN A 256 -0.70 -48.32 -51.22
CA GLN A 256 0.06 -47.20 -50.67
C GLN A 256 -0.72 -45.87 -50.71
N LEU A 257 -1.51 -45.62 -51.77
CA LEU A 257 -2.39 -44.45 -51.82
C LEU A 257 -3.50 -44.50 -50.76
N ASN A 258 -4.05 -45.68 -50.49
CA ASN A 258 -4.99 -45.86 -49.39
C ASN A 258 -4.34 -45.66 -48.02
N GLY A 259 -3.08 -46.07 -47.84
CA GLY A 259 -2.31 -45.79 -46.62
C GLY A 259 -2.08 -44.30 -46.41
N LEU A 260 -1.66 -43.58 -47.44
CA LEU A 260 -1.45 -42.13 -47.37
C LEU A 260 -2.75 -41.35 -47.11
N LEU A 261 -3.88 -41.80 -47.67
CA LEU A 261 -5.20 -41.20 -47.39
C LEU A 261 -5.67 -41.50 -45.95
N ALA A 262 -5.35 -42.68 -45.41
CA ALA A 262 -5.64 -43.03 -44.02
C ALA A 262 -4.79 -42.21 -43.04
N ASP A 263 -3.49 -42.04 -43.31
CA ASP A 263 -2.58 -41.21 -42.53
C ASP A 263 -2.95 -39.72 -42.59
N THR A 264 -3.45 -39.24 -43.73
CA THR A 264 -3.97 -37.88 -43.86
C THR A 264 -5.23 -37.69 -43.01
N ARG A 265 -6.15 -38.66 -42.99
CA ARG A 265 -7.32 -38.63 -42.08
C ARG A 265 -6.94 -38.70 -40.61
N ALA A 266 -5.93 -39.49 -40.26
CA ALA A 266 -5.41 -39.54 -38.89
C ALA A 266 -4.77 -38.20 -38.47
N SER A 267 -4.08 -37.54 -39.40
CA SER A 267 -3.47 -36.23 -39.18
C SER A 267 -4.53 -35.13 -38.98
N LEU A 268 -5.62 -35.15 -39.76
CA LEU A 268 -6.74 -34.23 -39.58
C LEU A 268 -7.43 -34.43 -38.22
N ARG A 269 -7.61 -35.67 -37.77
CA ARG A 269 -8.14 -35.96 -36.42
C ARG A 269 -7.23 -35.43 -35.31
N LYS A 270 -5.91 -35.53 -35.46
CA LYS A 270 -4.96 -34.95 -34.49
C LYS A 270 -5.06 -33.43 -34.45
N ILE A 271 -5.24 -32.77 -35.59
CA ILE A 271 -5.45 -31.32 -35.65
C ILE A 271 -6.75 -30.92 -34.95
N ASP A 272 -7.85 -31.67 -35.14
CA ASP A 272 -9.09 -31.44 -34.40
C ASP A 272 -8.89 -31.60 -32.88
N THR A 273 -8.05 -32.55 -32.46
CA THR A 273 -7.73 -32.75 -31.04
C THR A 273 -6.93 -31.58 -30.47
N VAL A 274 -5.94 -31.08 -31.22
CA VAL A 274 -5.14 -29.89 -30.85
C VAL A 274 -6.01 -28.62 -30.81
N LEU A 275 -6.97 -28.48 -31.74
CA LEU A 275 -7.92 -27.37 -31.73
C LEU A 275 -8.88 -27.45 -30.54
N GLN A 276 -9.36 -28.64 -30.19
CA GLN A 276 -10.16 -28.85 -28.98
C GLN A 276 -9.37 -28.55 -27.70
N GLU A 277 -8.11 -28.95 -27.63
CA GLU A 277 -7.24 -28.68 -26.48
C GLU A 277 -6.89 -27.18 -26.38
N ALA A 278 -6.65 -26.50 -27.50
CA ALA A 278 -6.49 -25.04 -27.54
C ALA A 278 -7.76 -24.29 -27.11
N GLN A 279 -8.94 -24.78 -27.51
CA GLN A 279 -10.22 -24.23 -27.07
C GLN A 279 -10.46 -24.48 -25.57
N GLY A 280 -10.03 -25.64 -25.07
CA GLY A 280 -9.97 -26.00 -23.65
C GLY A 280 -9.07 -25.07 -22.83
N ILE A 281 -7.88 -24.73 -23.35
CA ILE A 281 -6.96 -23.76 -22.72
C ILE A 281 -7.60 -22.36 -22.70
N ALA A 282 -8.27 -21.92 -23.77
CA ALA A 282 -8.97 -20.63 -23.78
C ALA A 282 -10.15 -20.57 -22.79
N THR A 283 -10.88 -21.68 -22.61
CA THR A 283 -11.92 -21.78 -21.57
C THR A 283 -11.35 -21.86 -20.17
N ASN A 284 -10.22 -22.54 -19.97
CA ASN A 284 -9.52 -22.61 -18.67
C ASN A 284 -8.89 -21.26 -18.29
N VAL A 285 -8.39 -20.48 -19.26
CA VAL A 285 -7.92 -19.11 -19.03
C VAL A 285 -9.08 -18.19 -18.66
N ARG A 286 -10.25 -18.35 -19.30
CA ARG A 286 -11.47 -17.62 -18.92
C ARG A 286 -11.99 -18.05 -17.53
N GLY A 287 -11.88 -19.34 -17.21
CA GLY A 287 -12.13 -19.90 -15.88
C GLY A 287 -11.19 -19.31 -14.83
N ALA A 288 -9.89 -19.25 -15.11
CA ALA A 288 -8.88 -18.65 -14.24
C ALA A 288 -9.10 -17.13 -14.04
N THR A 289 -9.60 -16.41 -15.05
CA THR A 289 -10.02 -15.00 -14.86
C THR A 289 -11.29 -14.87 -14.01
N GLY A 290 -12.22 -15.83 -14.10
CA GLY A 290 -13.37 -15.90 -13.20
C GLY A 290 -12.98 -16.28 -11.77
N GLU A 291 -11.99 -17.16 -11.62
CA GLU A 291 -11.38 -17.50 -10.33
C GLU A 291 -10.65 -16.30 -9.73
N LEU A 292 -10.09 -15.39 -10.54
CA LEU A 292 -9.52 -14.12 -10.05
C LEU A 292 -10.60 -13.15 -9.55
N ASP A 293 -11.76 -13.08 -10.21
CA ASP A 293 -12.90 -12.31 -9.72
C ASP A 293 -13.49 -12.93 -8.44
N GLN A 294 -13.53 -14.26 -8.35
CA GLN A 294 -13.91 -14.99 -7.14
C GLN A 294 -12.89 -14.78 -6.02
N LEU A 295 -11.58 -14.84 -6.31
CA LEU A 295 -10.51 -14.57 -5.36
C LEU A 295 -10.57 -13.13 -4.87
N ARG A 296 -10.87 -12.18 -5.75
CA ARG A 296 -11.12 -10.78 -5.39
C ARG A 296 -12.33 -10.66 -4.48
N GLY A 297 -13.44 -11.34 -4.79
CA GLY A 297 -14.63 -11.36 -3.95
C GLY A 297 -14.38 -12.02 -2.59
N GLU A 298 -13.57 -13.08 -2.54
CA GLU A 298 -13.11 -13.74 -1.31
C GLU A 298 -12.13 -12.88 -0.52
N VAL A 299 -11.25 -12.11 -1.19
CA VAL A 299 -10.37 -11.14 -0.54
C VAL A 299 -11.19 -9.98 0.00
N GLU A 300 -12.14 -9.41 -0.74
CA GLU A 300 -13.06 -8.38 -0.24
C GLU A 300 -13.96 -8.94 0.87
N GLY A 301 -14.36 -10.21 0.79
CA GLY A 301 -15.11 -10.92 1.82
C GLY A 301 -14.28 -11.19 3.07
N ASN A 302 -13.01 -11.57 2.92
CA ASN A 302 -12.07 -11.79 4.01
C ASN A 302 -11.63 -10.47 4.62
N LEU A 303 -11.47 -9.40 3.85
CA LEU A 303 -11.24 -8.06 4.36
C LEU A 303 -12.45 -7.60 5.17
N ARG A 304 -13.68 -7.84 4.70
CA ARG A 304 -14.90 -7.56 5.49
C ARG A 304 -15.03 -8.45 6.72
N LYS A 305 -14.60 -9.72 6.67
CA LYS A 305 -14.57 -10.60 7.84
C LYS A 305 -13.46 -10.21 8.80
N ILE A 306 -12.33 -9.71 8.31
CA ILE A 306 -11.24 -9.15 9.11
C ILE A 306 -11.73 -7.86 9.74
N ASP A 307 -12.43 -6.99 9.01
CA ASP A 307 -13.06 -5.79 9.57
C ASP A 307 -14.12 -6.19 10.62
N ALA A 308 -14.93 -7.22 10.37
CA ALA A 308 -15.90 -7.73 11.32
C ALA A 308 -15.26 -8.46 12.52
N LEU A 309 -14.10 -9.10 12.33
CA LEU A 309 -13.32 -9.74 13.40
C LEU A 309 -12.52 -8.70 14.18
N VAL A 310 -12.05 -7.64 13.54
CA VAL A 310 -11.45 -6.48 14.18
C VAL A 310 -12.53 -5.76 14.97
N ASP A 311 -13.75 -5.63 14.43
CA ASP A 311 -14.90 -5.10 15.15
C ASP A 311 -15.36 -6.03 16.29
N ASP A 312 -15.41 -7.35 16.11
CA ASP A 312 -15.79 -8.30 17.16
C ASP A 312 -14.67 -8.49 18.20
N LEU A 313 -13.39 -8.38 17.81
CA LEU A 313 -12.23 -8.39 18.72
C LEU A 313 -12.14 -7.07 19.50
N ASN A 314 -12.37 -5.93 18.84
CA ASN A 314 -12.51 -4.62 19.48
C ASN A 314 -13.75 -4.58 20.40
N ARG A 315 -14.77 -5.39 20.10
CA ARG A 315 -15.97 -5.54 20.93
C ARG A 315 -15.81 -6.57 22.06
N ARG A 316 -14.88 -7.52 21.97
CA ARG A 316 -14.71 -8.62 22.93
C ARG A 316 -13.43 -8.58 23.76
N TRP A 317 -12.44 -7.77 23.42
CA TRP A 317 -11.14 -7.84 24.09
C TRP A 317 -10.72 -6.53 24.79
N PRO A 318 -10.29 -6.57 26.08
CA PRO A 318 -10.29 -7.72 27.02
C PRO A 318 -11.22 -7.52 28.21
N PHE A 319 -12.21 -8.40 28.35
CA PHE A 319 -12.58 -8.93 29.67
C PHE A 319 -12.70 -10.46 29.63
N ALA A 320 -11.56 -11.12 29.76
CA ALA A 320 -11.44 -12.24 30.69
C ALA A 320 -11.01 -11.61 32.03
N ARG A 321 -11.64 -11.82 33.20
CA ARG A 321 -12.63 -12.77 33.68
C ARG A 321 -13.17 -12.24 35.02
N GLU A 322 -14.46 -12.48 35.24
CA GLU A 322 -15.07 -13.09 36.44
C GLU A 322 -14.69 -12.57 37.83
N ARG A 323 -15.67 -11.98 38.53
CA ARG A 323 -16.56 -12.62 39.55
C ARG A 323 -15.93 -12.68 40.94
N GLU A 324 -16.68 -12.03 41.85
CA GLU A 324 -16.84 -12.34 43.27
C GLU A 324 -15.60 -12.28 44.18
N LEU A 325 -15.68 -11.44 45.21
CA LEU A 325 -15.76 -11.92 46.61
C LEU A 325 -15.94 -10.71 47.55
N LYS A 326 -17.17 -10.52 48.01
CA LYS A 326 -17.43 -9.85 49.30
C LYS A 326 -17.24 -10.89 50.39
N LEU A 327 -16.63 -10.48 51.51
CA LEU A 327 -16.90 -10.83 52.92
C LEU A 327 -15.61 -10.60 53.74
N PRO A 328 -15.67 -10.54 55.09
CA PRO A 328 -16.82 -10.35 55.99
C PRO A 328 -16.88 -8.95 56.61
#